data_AF-A0A813BPJ1-F1
#
_entry.id   AF-A0A813BPJ1-F1
#
_cell.length_a   1.000
_cell.length_b   1.000
_cell.length_c   1.000
_cell.angle_alpha   90.00
_cell.angle_beta   90.00
_cell.angle_gamma   90.00
#
_symmetry.space_group_name_H-M   'P 1'
#
loop_
_entity.id
_entity.type
_entity.pdbx_description
1 polymer ?
#
loop_
_entity_poly.entity_id
_entity_poly.type
_entity_poly.pdbx_seq_one_letter_code
_entity_poly.pdbx_strand_id
1 'polypeptide(L)'
;MARARQDTSELAESLRSSWGTAEELELAESGEELGGGLGYIGAAPGILAVAKPAGITSEAVMQLVSRWLAQRGFNAEIMRLSRLDAPTSGVLPVAMAPSGSGVASWYQLLFAARK
;
A
#
# COMPACT_ATOMS: atom_id res chain seq x y z
N MET A 1 15.98 -32.30 -8.18
CA MET A 1 15.28 -31.37 -9.10
C MET A 1 14.99 -30.09 -8.34
N ALA A 2 15.89 -29.11 -8.44
CA ALA A 2 15.78 -27.81 -7.78
C ALA A 2 15.18 -26.82 -8.77
N ARG A 3 13.98 -26.28 -8.49
CA ARG A 3 13.32 -25.29 -9.34
C ARG A 3 12.89 -24.11 -8.48
N ALA A 4 13.13 -22.91 -9.03
CA ALA A 4 12.62 -21.60 -8.64
C ALA A 4 13.25 -20.92 -7.40
N ARG A 5 14.51 -20.50 -7.53
CA ARG A 5 15.03 -19.24 -6.94
C ARG A 5 15.11 -18.15 -8.03
N GLN A 6 14.07 -18.01 -8.85
CA GLN A 6 13.99 -16.89 -9.80
C GLN A 6 13.50 -15.66 -9.05
N ASP A 7 14.47 -14.81 -8.75
CA ASP A 7 14.41 -13.35 -8.72
C ASP A 7 13.21 -12.65 -8.09
N THR A 8 13.26 -12.53 -6.75
CA THR A 8 12.54 -11.46 -6.05
C THR A 8 12.94 -10.07 -6.55
N SER A 9 14.14 -9.92 -7.10
CA SER A 9 14.66 -8.68 -7.71
C SER A 9 13.90 -8.32 -8.99
N GLU A 10 13.78 -9.24 -9.96
CA GLU A 10 13.07 -9.00 -11.21
C GLU A 10 11.58 -8.72 -10.97
N LEU A 11 10.98 -9.42 -10.00
CA LEU A 11 9.60 -9.17 -9.65
C LEU A 11 9.45 -7.78 -9.00
N ALA A 12 10.33 -7.40 -8.08
CA ALA A 12 10.32 -6.06 -7.50
C ALA A 12 10.55 -4.95 -8.54
N GLU A 13 11.41 -5.20 -9.53
CA GLU A 13 11.76 -4.25 -10.58
C GLU A 13 10.65 -4.11 -11.63
N SER A 14 10.05 -5.21 -12.06
CA SER A 14 8.85 -5.21 -12.91
C SER A 14 7.68 -4.47 -12.25
N LEU A 15 7.57 -4.56 -10.93
CA LEU A 15 6.52 -3.88 -10.18
C LEU A 15 6.79 -2.38 -10.04
N ARG A 16 8.05 -2.00 -9.75
CA ARG A 16 8.48 -0.59 -9.79
C ARG A 16 8.18 0.04 -11.15
N SER A 17 8.42 -0.68 -12.25
CA SER A 17 8.11 -0.17 -13.59
C SER A 17 6.60 -0.07 -13.87
N SER A 18 5.77 -0.89 -13.21
CA SER A 18 4.33 -0.94 -13.46
C SER A 18 3.49 0.08 -12.67
N TRP A 19 4.05 0.66 -11.60
CA TRP A 19 3.29 1.49 -10.65
C TRP A 19 3.58 2.98 -10.74
N GLY A 20 4.53 3.42 -11.56
CA GLY A 20 5.15 4.75 -11.45
C GLY A 20 6.44 4.67 -10.63
N THR A 21 7.37 5.59 -10.85
CA THR A 21 8.67 5.54 -10.15
C THR A 21 8.43 5.71 -8.66
N ALA A 22 8.93 4.76 -7.85
CA ALA A 22 8.89 4.85 -6.39
C ALA A 22 9.40 6.21 -5.86
N GLU A 23 10.28 6.88 -6.63
CA GLU A 23 10.75 8.25 -6.40
C GLU A 23 9.61 9.25 -6.18
N GLU A 24 8.48 9.18 -6.91
CA GLU A 24 7.38 10.14 -6.76
C GLU A 24 6.56 9.93 -5.47
N LEU A 25 6.55 8.71 -4.91
CA LEU A 25 6.01 8.44 -3.58
C LEU A 25 7.03 8.73 -2.48
N GLU A 26 8.32 8.53 -2.76
CA GLU A 26 9.42 8.92 -1.87
C GLU A 26 9.55 10.45 -1.74
N LEU A 27 9.01 11.23 -2.68
CA LEU A 27 8.87 12.69 -2.58
C LEU A 27 7.80 13.13 -1.57
N ALA A 28 6.88 12.25 -1.16
CA ALA A 28 5.95 12.56 -0.08
C ALA A 28 6.71 12.56 1.26
N GLU A 29 6.59 13.64 2.03
CA GLU A 29 7.23 13.75 3.33
C GLU A 29 6.39 13.07 4.41
N SER A 30 7.03 12.32 5.31
CA SER A 30 6.38 11.76 6.50
C SER A 30 5.62 12.85 7.25
N GLY A 31 4.31 12.66 7.45
CA GLY A 31 3.42 13.65 8.06
C GLY A 31 2.57 14.44 7.07
N GLU A 32 2.73 14.26 5.76
CA GLU A 32 1.81 14.84 4.76
C GLU A 32 0.38 14.37 5.01
N GLU A 33 -0.60 15.27 4.97
CA GLU A 33 -2.01 14.91 5.16
C GLU A 33 -2.66 14.50 3.84
N LEU A 34 -3.16 13.26 3.75
CA LEU A 34 -3.93 12.73 2.62
C LEU A 34 -5.41 13.17 2.64
N GLY A 35 -5.80 13.95 3.66
CA GLY A 35 -7.14 14.45 3.93
C GLY A 35 -7.86 13.70 5.04
N GLY A 36 -8.75 14.41 5.75
CA GLY A 36 -9.54 13.84 6.85
C GLY A 36 -8.71 13.42 8.06
N GLY A 37 -7.54 14.07 8.27
CA GLY A 37 -6.58 13.72 9.32
C GLY A 37 -5.76 12.47 9.06
N LEU A 38 -5.81 11.90 7.85
CA LEU A 38 -5.01 10.74 7.45
C LEU A 38 -3.58 11.20 7.14
N GLY A 39 -2.59 10.67 7.88
CA GLY A 39 -1.19 11.02 7.68
C GLY A 39 -0.44 10.02 6.79
N TYR A 40 0.44 10.51 5.92
CA TYR A 40 1.44 9.70 5.24
C TYR A 40 2.54 9.32 6.24
N ILE A 41 2.92 8.04 6.27
CA ILE A 41 4.06 7.58 7.10
C ILE A 41 5.26 7.29 6.21
N GLY A 42 5.04 6.57 5.10
CA GLY A 42 6.10 6.11 4.23
C GLY A 42 5.59 5.15 3.17
N ALA A 43 6.38 4.98 2.12
CA ALA A 43 6.15 4.01 1.07
C ALA A 43 7.37 3.11 0.90
N ALA A 44 7.13 1.91 0.40
CA ALA A 44 8.13 1.00 -0.13
C ALA A 44 7.57 0.39 -1.42
N PRO A 45 8.38 -0.34 -2.22
CA PRO A 45 7.87 -0.94 -3.46
C PRO A 45 6.61 -1.78 -3.23
N GLY A 46 5.46 -1.28 -3.68
CA GLY A 46 4.17 -1.97 -3.65
C GLY A 46 3.39 -1.89 -2.36
N ILE A 47 3.84 -1.08 -1.41
CA ILE A 47 3.13 -0.89 -0.15
C ILE A 47 3.27 0.54 0.35
N LEU A 48 2.17 1.06 0.87
CA LEU A 48 2.05 2.37 1.46
C LEU A 48 1.60 2.22 2.91
N ALA A 49 2.24 2.93 3.84
CA ALA A 49 1.81 3.00 5.23
C ALA A 49 1.16 4.36 5.50
N VAL A 50 -0.06 4.34 6.05
CA VAL A 50 -0.78 5.54 6.45
C VAL A 50 -1.19 5.51 7.92
N ALA A 51 -1.14 6.67 8.57
CA ALA A 51 -1.57 6.90 9.94
C ALA A 51 -3.06 7.22 9.95
N LYS A 52 -3.88 6.21 10.24
CA LYS A 52 -5.33 6.33 10.34
C LYS A 52 -5.72 6.97 11.68
N PRO A 53 -6.45 8.11 11.71
CA PRO A 53 -7.04 8.64 12.93
C PRO A 53 -8.24 7.82 13.42
N ALA A 54 -8.60 7.99 14.68
CA ALA A 54 -9.87 7.47 15.20
C ALA A 54 -11.06 8.21 14.54
N GLY A 55 -12.16 7.50 14.33
CA GLY A 55 -13.40 8.07 13.78
C GLY A 55 -13.59 7.90 12.27
N ILE A 56 -12.58 7.38 11.55
CA ILE A 56 -12.72 7.03 10.12
C ILE A 56 -12.68 5.52 9.91
N THR A 57 -13.37 5.00 8.90
CA THR A 57 -13.35 3.57 8.57
C THR A 57 -12.13 3.22 7.71
N SER A 58 -11.72 1.95 7.72
CA SER A 58 -10.65 1.51 6.81
C SER A 58 -11.04 1.69 5.35
N GLU A 59 -12.32 1.54 5.01
CA GLU A 59 -12.87 1.75 3.67
C GLU A 59 -12.75 3.22 3.22
N ALA A 60 -13.03 4.17 4.11
CA ALA A 60 -12.84 5.60 3.84
C ALA A 60 -11.36 5.95 3.63
N VAL A 61 -10.46 5.32 4.40
CA VAL A 61 -9.00 5.43 4.18
C VAL A 61 -8.61 4.98 2.78
N MET A 62 -9.10 3.83 2.32
CA MET A 62 -8.80 3.33 0.96
C MET A 62 -9.25 4.33 -0.12
N GLN A 63 -10.41 4.96 0.03
CA GLN A 63 -10.89 5.98 -0.91
C GLN A 63 -10.04 7.26 -0.90
N LEU A 64 -9.53 7.67 0.27
CA LEU A 64 -8.64 8.82 0.39
C LEU A 64 -7.28 8.52 -0.26
N VAL A 65 -6.70 7.36 0.05
CA VAL A 65 -5.43 6.91 -0.53
C VAL A 65 -5.53 6.80 -2.06
N SER A 66 -6.59 6.18 -2.59
CA SER A 66 -6.78 6.05 -4.04
C SER A 66 -6.86 7.42 -4.73
N ARG A 67 -7.57 8.39 -4.12
CA ARG A 67 -7.63 9.77 -4.64
C ARG A 67 -6.29 10.47 -4.58
N TRP A 68 -5.57 10.34 -3.47
CA TRP A 68 -4.26 10.94 -3.27
C TRP A 68 -3.21 10.39 -4.26
N LEU A 69 -3.25 9.09 -4.54
CA LEU A 69 -2.44 8.43 -5.58
C LEU A 69 -2.82 8.94 -6.99
N ALA A 70 -4.11 8.96 -7.32
CA ALA A 70 -4.58 9.42 -8.63
C ALA A 70 -4.19 10.88 -8.93
N GLN A 71 -4.22 11.77 -7.92
CA GLN A 71 -3.78 13.17 -8.04
C GLN A 71 -2.30 13.30 -8.38
N ARG A 72 -1.49 12.29 -8.07
CA ARG A 72 -0.06 12.19 -8.37
C ARG A 72 0.22 11.40 -9.64
N GLY A 73 -0.79 11.05 -10.41
CA GLY A 73 -0.64 10.27 -11.65
C GLY A 73 -0.49 8.77 -11.45
N PHE A 74 -0.59 8.27 -10.21
CA PHE A 74 -0.56 6.84 -9.93
C PHE A 74 -1.91 6.21 -10.25
N ASN A 75 -1.93 5.32 -11.23
CA ASN A 75 -3.10 4.50 -11.57
C ASN A 75 -2.93 3.06 -11.08
N ALA A 76 -2.62 2.91 -9.79
CA ALA A 76 -2.42 1.62 -9.16
C ALA A 76 -3.72 1.12 -8.51
N GLU A 77 -4.07 -0.15 -8.76
CA GLU A 77 -5.03 -0.83 -7.91
C GLU A 77 -4.46 -0.95 -6.49
N ILE A 78 -5.28 -0.60 -5.51
CA ILE A 78 -4.92 -0.70 -4.09
C ILE A 78 -5.73 -1.77 -3.39
N MET A 79 -5.08 -2.43 -2.44
CA MET A 79 -5.66 -3.50 -1.65
C MET A 79 -5.44 -3.25 -0.17
N ARG A 80 -6.51 -3.47 0.60
CA ARG A 80 -6.47 -3.41 2.06
C ARG A 80 -5.86 -4.70 2.61
N LEU A 81 -4.76 -4.61 3.36
CA LEU A 81 -4.08 -5.77 3.94
C LEU A 81 -4.54 -6.12 5.35
N SER A 82 -5.05 -5.14 6.10
CA SER A 82 -5.58 -5.31 7.46
C SER A 82 -6.80 -4.42 7.68
N ARG A 83 -7.54 -4.60 8.78
CA ARG A 83 -8.65 -3.71 9.14
C ARG A 83 -8.36 -3.08 10.49
N LEU A 84 -8.59 -1.77 10.58
CA LEU A 84 -8.74 -1.07 11.84
C LEU A 84 -10.19 -0.60 11.93
N ASP A 85 -10.90 -1.00 12.99
CA ASP A 85 -12.28 -0.58 13.23
C ASP A 85 -12.35 0.94 13.41
N ALA A 86 -13.53 1.54 13.17
CA ALA A 86 -13.69 2.99 13.16
C ALA A 86 -13.07 3.74 14.36
N PRO A 87 -13.24 3.31 15.63
CA PRO A 87 -12.67 4.03 16.78
C PRO A 87 -11.16 3.81 16.94
N THR A 88 -10.56 2.86 16.23
CA THR A 88 -9.13 2.52 16.37
C THR A 88 -8.28 3.44 15.50
N SER A 89 -7.36 4.16 16.12
CA SER A 89 -6.24 4.82 15.44
C SER A 89 -5.06 3.86 15.27
N GLY A 90 -4.24 4.09 14.25
CA GLY A 90 -3.03 3.29 14.05
C GLY A 90 -2.52 3.30 12.61
N VAL A 91 -1.50 2.48 12.37
CA VAL A 91 -0.92 2.32 11.04
C VAL A 91 -1.75 1.33 10.22
N LEU A 92 -2.23 1.76 9.06
CA LEU A 92 -2.89 0.91 8.09
C LEU A 92 -1.98 0.71 6.86
N PRO A 93 -1.45 -0.50 6.65
CA PRO A 93 -0.74 -0.82 5.42
C PRO A 93 -1.70 -1.05 4.26
N VAL A 94 -1.39 -0.41 3.13
CA VAL A 94 -2.12 -0.48 1.87
C VAL A 94 -1.19 -1.06 0.81
N ALA A 95 -1.52 -2.23 0.26
CA ALA A 95 -0.79 -2.75 -0.89
C ALA A 95 -1.20 -1.97 -2.15
N MET A 96 -0.22 -1.64 -2.98
CA MET A 96 -0.42 -1.14 -4.33
C MET A 96 -0.12 -2.32 -5.24
N ALA A 97 -1.13 -3.13 -5.55
CA ALA A 97 -0.95 -4.34 -6.33
C ALA A 97 -2.25 -4.68 -7.08
N PRO A 98 -2.19 -5.04 -8.37
CA PRO A 98 -3.34 -5.54 -9.09
C PRO A 98 -3.97 -6.73 -8.38
N SER A 99 -5.28 -6.74 -8.33
CA SER A 99 -6.06 -7.84 -7.77
C SER A 99 -5.73 -9.15 -8.48
N GLY A 100 -5.50 -10.22 -7.73
CA GLY A 100 -5.13 -11.53 -8.30
C GLY A 100 -3.68 -11.66 -8.78
N SER A 101 -2.85 -10.61 -8.65
CA SER A 101 -1.40 -10.73 -8.89
C SER A 101 -0.71 -11.57 -7.81
N GLY A 102 0.43 -12.19 -8.15
CA GLY A 102 1.25 -12.93 -7.18
C GLY A 102 1.73 -12.08 -6.00
N VAL A 103 1.84 -10.77 -6.20
CA VAL A 103 2.20 -9.79 -5.16
C VAL A 103 1.07 -9.55 -4.18
N ALA A 104 -0.15 -9.40 -4.70
CA ALA A 104 -1.34 -9.34 -3.87
C ALA A 104 -1.45 -10.60 -3.01
N SER A 105 -1.23 -11.78 -3.61
CA SER A 105 -1.21 -13.05 -2.87
C SER A 105 -0.10 -13.11 -1.83
N TRP A 106 1.11 -12.62 -2.14
CA TRP A 106 2.22 -12.56 -1.19
C TRP A 106 1.89 -11.68 0.01
N TYR A 107 1.40 -10.46 -0.22
CA TYR A 107 1.04 -9.56 0.88
C TYR A 107 -0.11 -10.14 1.71
N GLN A 108 -1.13 -10.71 1.08
CA GLN A 108 -2.21 -11.40 1.80
C GLN A 108 -1.66 -12.53 2.69
N LEU A 109 -0.72 -13.34 2.19
CA LEU A 109 -0.08 -14.41 2.97
C LEU A 109 0.71 -13.85 4.15
N LEU A 110 1.52 -12.80 3.96
CA LEU A 110 2.28 -12.18 5.04
C LEU A 110 1.40 -11.70 6.19
N PHE A 111 0.27 -11.08 5.87
CA PHE A 111 -0.67 -10.54 6.86
C PHE A 111 -1.65 -11.60 7.39
N ALA A 112 -1.85 -12.72 6.69
CA ALA A 112 -2.64 -13.85 7.16
C ALA A 112 -1.84 -14.85 8.02
N ALA A 113 -0.53 -14.95 7.82
CA ALA A 113 0.35 -15.90 8.50
C ALA A 113 0.63 -15.55 9.97
N ARG A 114 0.19 -14.39 10.45
CA ARG A 114 0.27 -13.99 11.86
C ARG A 114 -1.11 -14.11 12.50
N LYS A 115 -1.40 -15.28 13.07
CA LYS A 115 -2.49 -15.50 14.02
C LYS A 115 -1.94 -16.05 15.32
#